data_AF-A0A523RSQ0-F1
#
_entry.id   AF-A0A523RSQ0-F1
#
_cell.length_a   1.000
_cell.length_b   1.000
_cell.length_c   1.000
_cell.angle_alpha   90.00
_cell.angle_beta   90.00
_cell.angle_gamma   90.00
#
_symmetry.space_group_name_H-M   'P 1'
#
loop_
_entity.id
_entity.type
_entity.pdbx_description
1 polymer ?
#
loop_
_entity_poly.entity_id
_entity_poly.type
_entity_poly.pdbx_seq_one_letter_code
_entity_poly.pdbx_strand_id
1 'polypeptide(L)' 'MKAIVKYKKGDGFIELREVARPTVNSEEVLIKVKTAGICGTDIHILHDEFEYSPPVIMGHEFSGEIVEVGE' A
#
# COMPACT_ATOMS: atom_id res chain seq x y z
N MET A 1 -1.04 -10.48 -6.57
CA MET A 1 -1.63 -10.27 -5.23
C MET A 1 -2.45 -9.00 -5.30
N LYS A 2 -3.56 -8.92 -4.58
CA LYS A 2 -4.44 -7.75 -4.65
C LYS A 2 -3.92 -6.61 -3.78
N ALA A 3 -3.98 -5.39 -4.31
CA ALA A 3 -3.63 -4.17 -3.59
C ALA A 3 -4.55 -3.02 -4.00
N ILE A 4 -4.83 -2.10 -3.07
CA ILE A 4 -5.53 -0.84 -3.37
C ILE A 4 -4.48 0.16 -3.88
N VAL A 5 -4.64 0.65 -5.12
CA VAL A 5 -3.63 1.48 -5.79
C VAL A 5 -4.24 2.82 -6.19
N LYS A 6 -3.64 3.91 -5.71
CA LYS A 6 -3.85 5.26 -6.27
C LYS A 6 -2.94 5.40 -7.49
N TYR A 7 -3.52 5.29 -8.69
CA TYR A 7 -2.74 5.09 -9.91
C TYR A 7 -2.37 6.38 -10.66
N LYS A 8 -3.00 7.51 -10.33
CA LYS A 8 -2.62 8.85 -10.83
C LYS A 8 -3.12 9.96 -9.90
N LYS A 9 -2.66 11.20 -10.15
CA LYS A 9 -3.10 12.43 -9.45
C LYS A 9 -4.57 12.78 -9.75
N GLY A 10 -5.18 13.59 -8.90
CA GLY A 10 -6.57 14.05 -8.94
C GLY A 10 -7.51 13.27 -8.00
N ASP A 11 -8.71 13.81 -7.79
CA ASP A 11 -9.75 13.19 -6.95
C ASP A 11 -10.14 11.79 -7.46
N GLY A 12 -10.23 10.81 -6.56
CA GLY A 12 -10.50 9.42 -6.90
C GLY A 12 -9.27 8.63 -7.35
N PHE A 13 -9.34 8.00 -8.52
CA PHE A 13 -8.27 7.19 -9.14
C PHE A 13 -7.62 6.14 -8.23
N ILE A 14 -8.44 5.56 -7.35
CA ILE A 14 -8.10 4.41 -6.52
C ILE A 14 -8.82 3.18 -7.07
N GLU A 15 -8.09 2.08 -7.25
CA GLU A 15 -8.70 0.81 -7.65
C GLU A 15 -7.98 -0.40 -7.05
N LEU A 16 -8.69 -1.53 -6.98
CA LEU A 16 -8.11 -2.81 -6.60
C LEU A 16 -7.40 -3.42 -7.82
N ARG A 17 -6.07 -3.55 -7.75
CA ARG A 17 -5.24 -4.13 -8.81
C ARG A 17 -4.60 -5.44 -8.39
N GLU A 18 -4.33 -6.29 -9.37
CA GLU A 18 -3.32 -7.33 -9.22
C GLU A 18 -1.93 -6.72 -9.39
N VAL A 19 -1.05 -6.96 -8.41
CA VAL A 19 0.35 -6.55 -8.41
C VAL A 19 1.26 -7.75 -8.16
N ALA A 20 2.52 -7.65 -8.59
CA ALA A 20 3.51 -8.69 -8.29
C ALA A 20 3.72 -8.82 -6.78
N ARG A 21 4.02 -10.04 -6.32
CA ARG A 21 4.49 -10.25 -4.95
C ARG A 21 5.87 -9.59 -4.83
N PRO A 22 6.11 -8.72 -3.83
CA PRO A 22 7.43 -8.13 -3.64
C PRO A 22 8.45 -9.20 -3.23
N THR A 23 9.70 -8.95 -3.56
CA THR A 23 10.88 -9.71 -3.13
C THR A 23 11.62 -8.89 -2.07
N VAL A 24 12.21 -9.55 -1.07
CA VAL A 24 12.96 -8.87 0.00
C VAL A 24 14.46 -8.85 -0.30
N ASN A 25 15.12 -7.77 0.07
CA ASN A 25 16.57 -7.68 0.18
C ASN A 25 17.04 -8.07 1.59
N SER A 26 18.36 -8.14 1.81
CA SER A 26 19.00 -8.55 3.07
C SER A 26 18.53 -7.79 4.32
N GLU A 27 18.14 -6.53 4.18
CA GLU A 27 17.72 -5.67 5.30
C GLU A 27 16.19 -5.50 5.40
N GLU A 28 15.42 -6.31 4.67
CA GLU A 28 13.97 -6.18 4.56
C GLU A 28 13.24 -7.40 5.13
N VAL A 29 11.96 -7.21 5.43
CA VAL A 29 11.04 -8.30 5.79
C VAL A 29 9.81 -8.26 4.90
N LEU A 30 9.28 -9.43 4.56
CA LEU A 30 8.03 -9.55 3.85
C LEU A 30 6.90 -9.80 4.85
N ILE A 31 5.91 -8.93 4.84
CA ILE A 31 4.74 -9.05 5.72
C ILE A 31 3.54 -9.52 4.91
N LYS A 32 2.93 -10.63 5.32
CA LYS A 32 1.58 -11.01 4.90
C LYS A 32 0.57 -10.19 5.71
N VAL A 33 0.12 -9.09 5.13
CA VAL A 33 -0.90 -8.21 5.72
C VAL A 33 -2.19 -9.00 5.98
N LYS A 34 -2.71 -8.95 7.21
CA LYS A 34 -3.95 -9.60 7.63
C LYS A 34 -5.09 -8.59 7.76
N THR A 35 -4.77 -7.40 8.27
CA THR A 35 -5.73 -6.30 8.44
C THR A 35 -5.04 -4.97 8.16
N ALA A 36 -5.80 -4.02 7.63
CA ALA A 36 -5.39 -2.63 7.48
C ALA A 36 -6.54 -1.72 7.90
N GLY A 37 -6.25 -0.72 8.72
CA GLY A 37 -7.13 0.39 9.05
C GLY A 37 -7.23 1.38 7.89
N ILE A 38 -8.29 2.19 7.92
CA ILE A 38 -8.46 3.34 7.04
C ILE A 38 -8.27 4.58 7.91
N CYS A 39 -7.22 5.34 7.63
CA CYS A 39 -6.93 6.59 8.31
C CYS A 39 -7.52 7.78 7.54
N GLY A 40 -7.67 8.93 8.21
CA GLY A 40 -8.04 10.18 7.54
C GLY A 40 -7.08 10.57 6.41
N THR A 41 -5.79 10.26 6.57
CA THR A 41 -4.77 10.49 5.52
C THR A 41 -5.07 9.70 4.24
N ASP A 42 -5.58 8.47 4.34
CA ASP A 42 -5.95 7.69 3.14
C ASP A 42 -7.09 8.38 2.37
N ILE A 43 -8.03 9.02 3.08
CA ILE A 43 -9.12 9.81 2.51
C ILE A 43 -8.61 11.11 1.88
N HIS A 44 -7.67 11.81 2.52
CA HIS A 44 -7.04 12.98 1.90
C HIS A 44 -6.25 12.62 0.63
N ILE A 45 -5.58 11.46 0.59
CA ILE A 45 -4.93 10.98 -0.65
C ILE A 45 -5.96 10.60 -1.72
N LEU A 46 -7.10 10.01 -1.34
CA LEU A 46 -8.21 9.76 -2.26
C LEU A 46 -8.65 11.07 -2.95
N HIS A 47 -8.76 12.16 -2.20
CA HIS A 47 -9.17 13.48 -2.71
C HIS A 47 -8.03 14.35 -3.29
N ASP A 48 -6.79 13.83 -3.36
CA ASP A 48 -5.60 14.57 -3.82
C ASP A 48 -5.23 15.80 -2.96
N GLU A 49 -5.55 15.73 -1.66
CA GLU A 49 -5.34 16.80 -0.67
C GLU A 49 -4.10 16.59 0.22
N PHE A 50 -3.44 15.43 0.08
CA PHE A 50 -2.24 15.07 0.82
C PHE A 50 -1.09 14.78 -0.16
N GLU A 51 0.16 14.83 0.32
CA GLU A 51 1.33 14.55 -0.51
C GLU A 51 1.53 13.04 -0.74
N TYR A 52 1.72 12.63 -2.00
CA TYR A 52 1.99 11.25 -2.41
C TYR A 52 2.55 11.24 -3.84
N SER A 53 3.10 10.11 -4.27
CA SER A 53 3.67 9.92 -5.62
C SER A 53 3.00 8.74 -6.33
N PRO A 54 2.02 8.97 -7.23
CA PRO A 54 1.39 7.88 -7.95
C PRO A 54 2.32 7.31 -9.05
N PRO A 55 2.25 6.00 -9.35
CA PRO A 55 1.38 5.01 -8.72
C PRO A 55 1.85 4.61 -7.31
N VAL A 56 0.92 4.52 -6.36
CA VAL A 56 1.23 4.13 -4.97
C VAL A 56 0.22 3.12 -4.43
N ILE A 57 0.71 2.11 -3.70
CA ILE A 57 -0.13 1.19 -2.91
C ILE A 57 -0.54 1.92 -1.63
N MET A 58 -1.84 1.99 -1.38
CA MET A 58 -2.43 2.70 -0.26
C MET A 58 -2.34 1.93 1.06
N GLY A 59 -2.51 2.65 2.18
CA GLY A 59 -2.57 2.09 3.52
C GLY A 59 -1.26 2.19 4.28
N HIS A 60 -1.33 2.74 5.49
CA HIS A 60 -0.18 2.95 6.39
C HIS A 60 -0.48 2.52 7.83
N GLU A 61 -1.67 1.99 8.08
CA GLU A 61 -2.08 1.43 9.37
C GLU A 61 -2.41 -0.05 9.16
N PHE A 62 -1.44 -0.95 9.34
CA PHE A 62 -1.67 -2.38 9.09
C PHE A 62 -1.04 -3.28 10.14
N SER A 63 -1.58 -4.50 10.24
CA SER A 63 -0.99 -5.59 11.01
C SER A 63 -0.97 -6.88 10.21
N GLY A 64 0.06 -7.68 10.44
CA GLY A 64 0.31 -8.89 9.67
C GLY A 64 1.37 -9.78 10.28
N GLU A 65 1.78 -10.75 9.49
CA GLU A 65 2.72 -11.80 9.86
C GLU A 65 3.97 -11.68 8.99
N ILE A 66 5.16 -11.72 9.60
CA ILE A 66 6.41 -11.81 8.83
C ILE A 66 6.47 -13.21 8.21
N VAL A 67 6.57 -13.28 6.88
CA VAL A 67 6.61 -14.54 6.11
C VAL A 67 7.94 -14.77 5.40
N GLU A 68 8.81 -13.76 5.37
CA GLU A 68 10.16 -13.83 4.79
C GLU A 68 11.03 -12.77 5.48
N VAL A 69 12.30 -13.08 5.72
CA VAL A 69 13.33 -12.16 6.24
C VAL A 69 14.51 -12.25 5.29
N GLY A 70 15.12 -11.10 4.94
CA GLY A 70 16.33 -11.06 4.13
C GLY A 70 17.48 -11.88 4.73
N GLU A 71 18.32 -12.43 3.85
CA GLU A 71 19.57 -13.13 4.23
C GLU A 71 20.71 -12.15 4.52
#